data_AF-A0A936AQ28-F1
#
_entry.id   AF-A0A936AQ28-F1
#
_cell.length_a   1.000
_cell.length_b   1.000
_cell.length_c   1.000
_cell.angle_alpha   90.00
_cell.angle_beta   90.00
_cell.angle_gamma   90.00
#
_symmetry.space_group_name_H-M   'P 1'
#
loop_
_entity.id
_entity.type
_entity.pdbx_description
1 polymer ?
#
loop_
_entity_poly.entity_id
_entity_poly.type
_entity_poly.pdbx_seq_one_letter_code
_entity_poly.pdbx_strand_id
1 'polypeptide(L)'
;MLKNFGQLLFQKRNDAKLSITELANLSGLSETTIESFEEGHGELPNFDTCYRLGQIISSRSGQMFVLQDLWQALRADKLENNPTAELFFVQ
;
A
#
# COMPACT_ATOMS: atom_id res chain seq x y z
N MET A 1 12.77 9.98 -8.02
CA MET A 1 12.78 9.48 -6.63
C MET A 1 11.81 8.32 -6.60
N LEU A 2 12.27 7.10 -6.27
CA LEU A 2 11.38 5.95 -6.09
C LEU A 2 10.43 6.27 -4.94
N LYS A 3 9.12 6.16 -5.15
CA LYS A 3 8.13 6.32 -4.08
C LYS A 3 8.08 5.00 -3.33
N ASN A 4 8.35 5.04 -2.03
CA ASN A 4 8.14 3.88 -1.17
C ASN A 4 6.64 3.61 -1.00
N PHE A 5 6.29 2.43 -0.49
CA PHE A 5 4.92 1.97 -0.35
C PHE A 5 4.04 2.99 0.42
N GLY A 6 4.53 3.48 1.56
CA GLY A 6 3.78 4.41 2.41
C GLY A 6 3.47 5.73 1.70
N GLN A 7 4.46 6.32 1.04
CA GLN A 7 4.27 7.53 0.25
C GLN A 7 3.28 7.34 -0.90
N LEU A 8 3.32 6.18 -1.56
CA LEU A 8 2.39 5.87 -2.64
C LEU A 8 0.97 5.65 -2.11
N LEU A 9 0.82 4.94 -0.99
CA LEU A 9 -0.47 4.74 -0.33
C LEU A 9 -1.11 6.08 0.07
N PHE A 10 -0.33 6.94 0.74
CA PHE A 10 -0.76 8.29 1.10
C PHE A 10 -1.23 9.07 -0.11
N GLN A 11 -0.43 9.08 -1.19
CA GLN A 11 -0.78 9.82 -2.39
C GLN A 11 -2.08 9.28 -3.01
N LYS A 12 -2.17 7.98 -3.24
CA LYS A 12 -3.32 7.36 -3.90
C LYS A 12 -4.59 7.50 -3.06
N ARG A 13 -4.49 7.42 -1.73
CA ARG A 13 -5.60 7.70 -0.81
C ARG A 13 -6.10 9.14 -0.96
N ASN A 14 -5.20 10.12 -0.95
CA ASN A 14 -5.56 11.54 -1.11
C ASN A 14 -6.13 11.85 -2.49
N ASP A 15 -5.59 11.25 -3.56
CA ASP A 15 -6.13 11.38 -4.93
C ASP A 15 -7.56 10.81 -5.01
N ALA A 16 -7.85 9.74 -4.25
CA ALA A 16 -9.18 9.19 -4.09
C ALA A 16 -10.09 9.97 -3.12
N LYS A 17 -9.58 11.05 -2.53
CA LYS A 17 -10.27 11.90 -1.51
C LYS A 17 -10.78 11.10 -0.32
N LEU A 18 -10.05 10.05 0.08
CA LEU A 18 -10.36 9.26 1.25
C LEU A 18 -9.61 9.79 2.47
N SER A 19 -10.31 9.98 3.57
CA SER A 19 -9.68 10.10 4.88
C SER A 19 -9.09 8.77 5.34
N ILE A 20 -8.19 8.81 6.33
CA ILE A 20 -7.64 7.62 6.98
C ILE A 20 -8.78 6.79 7.61
N THR A 21 -9.69 7.45 8.33
CA THR A 21 -10.89 6.84 8.93
C THR A 21 -11.75 6.12 7.89
N GLU A 22 -12.00 6.73 6.72
CA GLU A 22 -12.78 6.07 5.67
C GLU A 22 -12.06 4.85 5.09
N LEU A 23 -10.76 4.95 4.80
CA LEU A 23 -9.99 3.82 4.27
C LEU A 23 -9.90 2.67 5.28
N ALA A 24 -9.71 2.99 6.57
CA ALA A 24 -9.72 2.03 7.67
C ALA A 24 -11.05 1.29 7.75
N ASN A 25 -12.17 2.02 7.79
CA ASN A 25 -13.51 1.45 7.83
C ASN A 25 -13.82 0.56 6.61
N LEU A 26 -13.43 0.99 5.40
CA LEU A 26 -13.68 0.22 4.17
C LEU A 26 -12.79 -1.01 4.04
N SER A 27 -11.56 -0.95 4.56
CA SER A 27 -10.61 -2.07 4.51
C SER A 27 -10.76 -3.05 5.67
N GLY A 28 -11.45 -2.66 6.75
CA GLY A 28 -11.51 -3.42 7.99
C GLY A 28 -10.20 -3.38 8.78
N LEU A 29 -9.36 -2.38 8.54
CA LEU A 29 -8.13 -2.10 9.29
C LEU A 29 -8.39 -1.00 10.33
N SER A 30 -7.53 -0.86 11.32
CA SER A 30 -7.55 0.31 12.21
C SER A 30 -6.92 1.52 11.55
N GLU A 31 -7.31 2.72 12.00
CA GLU A 31 -6.73 3.99 11.56
C GLU A 31 -5.22 4.02 11.82
N THR A 32 -4.78 3.57 12.99
CA THR A 32 -3.37 3.47 13.37
C THR A 32 -2.56 2.57 12.44
N THR A 33 -3.15 1.49 11.91
CA THR A 33 -2.48 0.64 10.93
C THR A 33 -2.29 1.36 9.61
N ILE A 34 -3.29 2.11 9.14
CA ILE A 34 -3.17 2.92 7.92
C ILE A 34 -2.12 4.03 8.09
N GLU A 35 -2.13 4.72 9.23
CA GLU A 35 -1.12 5.74 9.57
C GLU A 35 0.29 5.13 9.57
N SER A 36 0.47 3.99 10.24
CA SER A 36 1.76 3.29 10.28
C SER A 36 2.25 2.93 8.88
N PHE A 37 1.36 2.43 8.01
CA PHE A 37 1.69 2.14 6.62
C PHE A 37 2.13 3.39 5.84
N GLU A 38 1.41 4.50 5.98
CA GLU A 38 1.73 5.75 5.27
C GLU A 38 3.03 6.39 5.76
N GLU A 39 3.34 6.26 7.04
CA GLU A 39 4.59 6.73 7.64
C GLU A 39 5.78 5.78 7.38
N GLY A 40 5.53 4.57 6.89
CA GLY A 40 6.55 3.54 6.72
C GLY A 40 7.03 2.92 8.04
N HIS A 41 6.19 2.99 9.07
CA HIS A 41 6.44 2.41 10.39
C HIS A 41 5.76 1.03 10.53
N GLY A 42 6.33 0.17 11.36
CA GLY A 42 5.73 -1.12 11.72
C GLY A 42 5.91 -2.22 10.67
N GLU A 43 5.01 -3.21 10.71
CA GLU A 43 5.06 -4.36 9.80
C GLU A 43 4.49 -3.99 8.43
N LEU A 44 5.19 -4.37 7.37
CA LEU A 44 4.73 -4.17 6.00
C LEU A 44 3.49 -5.02 5.68
N PRO A 45 2.51 -4.50 4.94
CA PRO A 45 1.31 -5.26 4.62
C PRO A 45 1.61 -6.51 3.78
N ASN A 46 0.75 -7.51 3.91
CA ASN A 46 0.73 -8.66 3.02
C ASN A 46 0.01 -8.36 1.69
N PHE A 47 0.03 -9.31 0.76
CA PHE A 47 -0.60 -9.15 -0.55
C PHE A 47 -2.12 -8.89 -0.45
N ASP A 48 -2.84 -9.65 0.39
CA ASP A 48 -4.29 -9.47 0.57
C ASP A 48 -4.66 -8.07 1.06
N THR A 49 -3.83 -7.52 1.95
CA THR A 49 -3.99 -6.15 2.45
C THR A 49 -3.77 -5.14 1.32
N CYS A 50 -2.70 -5.29 0.53
CA CYS A 50 -2.44 -4.43 -0.63
C CYS A 50 -3.58 -4.52 -1.66
N TYR A 51 -4.07 -5.74 -1.91
CA TYR A 51 -5.19 -6.01 -2.80
C TYR A 51 -6.45 -5.25 -2.37
N ARG A 52 -6.82 -5.39 -1.10
CA ARG A 52 -8.00 -4.73 -0.53
C ARG A 52 -7.90 -3.21 -0.59
N LEU A 53 -6.76 -2.65 -0.15
CA LEU A 53 -6.52 -1.20 -0.20
C LEU A 53 -6.58 -0.69 -1.65
N GLY A 54 -5.92 -1.39 -2.57
CA GLY A 54 -5.93 -1.06 -3.99
C GLY A 54 -7.33 -1.06 -4.60
N GLN A 55 -8.17 -2.06 -4.28
CA GLN A 55 -9.56 -2.11 -4.75
C GLN A 55 -10.40 -0.93 -4.25
N ILE A 56 -10.32 -0.63 -2.95
CA ILE A 56 -11.08 0.47 -2.34
C ILE A 56 -10.70 1.80 -2.99
N ILE A 57 -9.41 2.07 -3.10
CA ILE A 57 -8.90 3.31 -3.69
C ILE A 57 -9.28 3.41 -5.17
N SER A 58 -9.16 2.31 -5.94
CA SER A 58 -9.54 2.28 -7.36
C SER A 58 -11.04 2.56 -7.54
N SER A 59 -11.89 1.97 -6.71
CA SER A 59 -13.35 2.16 -6.78
C SER A 59 -13.79 3.59 -6.50
N ARG A 60 -13.01 4.37 -5.75
CA ARG A 60 -13.32 5.75 -5.37
C ARG A 60 -12.72 6.78 -6.31
N SER A 61 -11.49 6.55 -6.76
CA SER A 61 -10.78 7.48 -7.64
C SER A 61 -11.09 7.28 -9.12
N GLY A 62 -11.68 6.15 -9.51
CA GLY A 62 -11.80 5.76 -10.92
C GLY A 62 -10.45 5.46 -11.58
N GLN A 63 -9.35 5.43 -10.81
CA GLN A 63 -8.04 5.05 -11.31
C GLN A 63 -7.97 3.54 -11.47
N MET A 64 -7.59 3.11 -12.67
CA MET A 64 -7.26 1.71 -12.94
C MET A 64 -5.84 1.45 -12.41
N PHE A 65 -5.57 0.26 -11.87
CA PHE A 65 -4.22 -0.26 -11.51
C PHE A 65 -3.57 0.17 -10.17
N VAL A 66 -4.32 0.74 -9.21
CA VAL A 66 -3.74 1.13 -7.90
C VAL A 66 -3.08 -0.04 -7.15
N LEU A 67 -3.66 -1.24 -7.23
CA LEU A 67 -3.07 -2.45 -6.63
C LEU A 67 -1.67 -2.75 -7.18
N GLN A 68 -1.50 -2.69 -8.50
CA GLN A 68 -0.23 -3.02 -9.13
C GLN A 68 0.85 -2.02 -8.72
N ASP A 69 0.50 -0.73 -8.68
CA ASP A 69 1.38 0.34 -8.20
C ASP A 69 1.80 0.07 -6.73
N LEU A 70 0.82 -0.21 -5.85
CA LEU A 70 1.07 -0.46 -4.42
C LEU A 70 1.95 -1.70 -4.21
N TRP A 71 1.69 -2.78 -4.92
CA TRP A 71 2.48 -4.00 -4.80
C TRP A 71 3.90 -3.83 -5.33
N GLN A 72 4.08 -3.10 -6.42
CA GLN A 72 5.41 -2.79 -6.96
C GLN A 72 6.23 -1.92 -5.99
N ALA A 73 5.62 -0.89 -5.40
CA ALA A 73 6.28 -0.07 -4.38
C ALA A 73 6.65 -0.89 -3.14
N LEU A 74 5.74 -1.74 -2.65
CA LEU A 74 6.03 -2.61 -1.52
C LEU A 74 7.17 -3.60 -1.80
N ARG A 75 7.24 -4.15 -3.03
CA ARG A 75 8.34 -5.02 -3.43
C ARG A 75 9.67 -4.27 -3.49
N ALA A 76 9.67 -3.05 -4.01
CA ALA A 76 10.86 -2.20 -4.03
C ALA A 76 11.38 -1.95 -2.60
N ASP A 77 10.49 -1.61 -1.66
CA ASP A 77 10.85 -1.40 -0.26
C ASP A 77 11.46 -2.65 0.38
N LYS A 78 10.91 -3.84 0.09
CA LYS A 78 11.43 -5.11 0.61
C LYS A 78 12.81 -5.46 0.03
N LEU A 79 13.05 -5.12 -1.23
CA LEU A 79 14.34 -5.35 -1.90
C LEU A 79 15.43 -4.40 -1.39
N GLU A 80 15.09 -3.13 -1.14
CA GLU A 80 16.02 -2.16 -0.57
C GLU A 80 16.41 -2.51 0.89
N ASN A 81 15.45 -3.02 1.67
CA ASN A 81 15.71 -3.41 3.08
C ASN A 81 16.25 -4.84 3.23
N ASN A 82 16.14 -5.70 2.22
CA ASN A 82 16.67 -7.06 2.22
C ASN A 82 17.05 -7.54 0.80
N PRO A 83 18.26 -7.24 0.32
CA PRO A 83 18.67 -7.54 -1.06
C PRO A 83 18.78 -9.04 -1.37
N THR A 84 18.80 -9.94 -0.38
CA THR A 84 18.79 -11.40 -0.61
C THR A 84 17.39 -11.99 -0.80
N ALA A 85 16.33 -11.18 -0.68
CA ALA A 85 14.95 -11.62 -0.87
C ALA A 85 14.60 -11.98 -2.34
N GLU A 86 15.44 -11.63 -3.33
CA GLU A 86 15.23 -11.97 -4.75
C GLU A 86 15.09 -13.47 -5.02
N LEU A 87 15.67 -14.33 -4.17
CA LEU A 87 15.72 -15.79 -4.40
C LEU A 87 14.42 -16.53 -4.04
N PHE A 88 13.45 -15.90 -3.36
CA PHE A 88 12.26 -16.58 -2.84
C PHE A 88 10.97 -16.34 -3.63
N PHE A 89 11.01 -15.57 -4.71
CA PHE A 89 9.80 -15.16 -5.44
C PHE A 89 9.69 -15.71 -6.88
N VAL A 90 10.45 -16.77 -7.20
CA VAL A 90 10.31 -17.54 -8.45
C VAL A 90 9.99 -19.01 -8.10
N GLN A 91 8.75 -19.29 -7.73
CA GLN A 91 8.10 -20.60 -7.89
C GLN A 91 6.62 -20.41 -8.20
#